data_AF-A0A7D5LZA4-F1
#
_entry.id   AF-A0A7D5LZA4-F1
#
_cell.length_a   1.000
_cell.length_b   1.000
_cell.length_c   1.000
_cell.angle_alpha   90.00
_cell.angle_beta   90.00
_cell.angle_gamma   90.00
#
_symmetry.space_group_name_H-M   'P 1'
#
loop_
_entity.id
_entity.type
_entity.pdbx_description
1 polymer ?
#
loop_
_entity_poly.entity_id
_entity_poly.type
_entity_poly.pdbx_seq_one_letter_code
_entity_poly.pdbx_strand_id
1 'polypeptide(L)' 'MNFITKKVLEMQYKKLDDSKKRLNQHLEKRESLVNSDSKKELEKIEKYIEIWKKNIKKIEKEIKKIEDKELNSE' A
#
# COMPACT_ATOMS: atom_id res chain seq x y z
N MET A 1 -5.46 13.21 20.67
CA MET A 1 -6.05 12.06 19.91
C MET A 1 -6.87 11.11 20.77
N ASN A 2 -8.16 10.89 20.44
CA ASN A 2 -9.03 9.98 21.21
C ASN A 2 -8.72 8.48 20.97
N PHE A 3 -9.16 7.60 21.88
CA PHE A 3 -8.85 6.15 21.84
C PHE A 3 -9.33 5.47 20.55
N ILE A 4 -10.51 5.84 20.05
CA ILE A 4 -11.10 5.27 18.84
C ILE A 4 -10.26 5.68 17.62
N THR A 5 -9.94 6.97 17.48
CA THR A 5 -9.12 7.45 16.37
C THR A 5 -7.75 6.78 16.38
N LYS A 6 -7.12 6.61 17.56
CA LYS A 6 -5.83 5.90 17.68
C LYS A 6 -5.92 4.47 17.17
N LYS A 7 -6.99 3.73 17.50
CA LYS A 7 -7.21 2.36 17.02
C LYS A 7 -7.45 2.29 15.51
N VAL A 8 -8.20 3.24 14.96
CA VAL A 8 -8.40 3.34 13.51
C VAL A 8 -7.06 3.61 12.81
N LEU A 9 -6.24 4.52 13.34
CA LEU A 9 -4.93 4.85 12.77
C LEU A 9 -3.96 3.66 12.84
N GLU A 10 -3.89 2.95 13.97
CA GLU A 10 -3.14 1.69 14.12
C GLU A 10 -3.53 0.66 13.05
N MET A 11 -4.83 0.49 12.80
CA MET A 11 -5.33 -0.43 11.78
C MET A 11 -4.94 0.01 10.36
N GLN A 12 -5.01 1.30 10.06
CA GLN A 12 -4.63 1.84 8.75
C GLN A 12 -3.12 1.69 8.49
N TYR A 13 -2.28 1.92 9.51
CA TYR A 13 -0.85 1.68 9.42
C TYR A 13 -0.53 0.19 9.20
N LYS A 14 -1.24 -0.73 9.86
CA LYS A 14 -1.08 -2.17 9.61
C LYS A 14 -1.43 -2.55 8.17
N LYS A 15 -2.55 -2.04 7.65
CA LYS A 15 -2.93 -2.25 6.23
C LYS A 15 -1.89 -1.67 5.26
N LEU A 16 -1.29 -0.53 5.61
CA LEU A 16 -0.25 0.10 4.81
C LEU A 16 1.00 -0.79 4.74
N ASP A 17 1.45 -1.30 5.89
CA ASP A 17 2.59 -2.21 5.98
C ASP A 17 2.35 -3.50 5.16
N ASP A 18 1.19 -4.14 5.34
CA ASP A 18 0.82 -5.34 4.57
C ASP A 18 0.79 -5.06 3.05
N SER A 19 0.24 -3.91 2.64
CA SER A 19 0.20 -3.52 1.23
C SER A 19 1.59 -3.26 0.65
N LYS A 20 2.50 -2.66 1.43
CA LYS A 20 3.90 -2.45 1.04
C LYS A 20 4.65 -3.77 0.91
N LYS A 21 4.43 -4.72 1.82
CA LYS A 21 4.99 -6.08 1.73
C LYS A 21 4.52 -6.79 0.46
N ARG A 22 3.21 -6.74 0.15
CA ARG A 22 2.67 -7.32 -1.09
C ARG A 22 3.24 -6.67 -2.35
N LEU A 23 3.36 -5.34 -2.37
CA LEU A 23 4.01 -4.64 -3.47
C LEU A 23 5.46 -5.12 -3.66
N ASN A 24 6.22 -5.23 -2.57
CA ASN A 24 7.61 -5.69 -2.61
C ASN A 24 7.73 -7.11 -3.21
N GLN A 25 6.87 -8.04 -2.77
CA GLN A 25 6.81 -9.39 -3.34
C GLN A 25 6.58 -9.39 -4.86
N HIS A 26 5.72 -8.49 -5.36
CA HIS A 26 5.49 -8.37 -6.80
C HIS A 26 6.67 -7.73 -7.54
N LEU A 27 7.38 -6.78 -6.93
CA LEU A 27 8.58 -6.19 -7.50
C LEU A 27 9.71 -7.22 -7.61
N GLU A 28 9.97 -7.98 -6.53
CA GLU A 28 10.95 -9.07 -6.53
C GLU A 28 10.62 -10.13 -7.60
N LYS A 29 9.33 -10.50 -7.71
CA LYS A 29 8.88 -11.45 -8.75
C LYS A 29 9.02 -10.87 -10.17
N ARG A 30 8.87 -9.56 -10.35
CA ARG A 30 9.11 -8.91 -11.65
C ARG A 30 10.59 -8.97 -12.02
N GLU A 31 11.47 -8.69 -11.07
CA GLU A 31 12.92 -8.74 -11.29
C GLU A 31 13.39 -10.16 -11.67
N SER A 32 12.87 -11.20 -11.00
CA SER A 32 13.22 -12.59 -11.33
C SER A 32 12.71 -13.05 -12.70
N LEU A 33 11.69 -12.38 -13.25
CA LEU A 33 11.12 -12.70 -14.56
C LEU A 33 11.63 -11.79 -15.69
N VAL A 34 12.45 -10.77 -15.41
CA VAL A 34 12.88 -9.80 -16.43
C VAL A 34 13.71 -10.45 -17.55
N ASN A 35 14.37 -11.57 -17.23
CA ASN A 35 15.19 -12.34 -18.16
C ASN A 35 14.48 -13.60 -18.67
N SER A 36 13.19 -13.78 -18.39
CA SER A 36 12.41 -14.92 -18.89
C SER A 36 11.56 -14.53 -20.10
N ASP A 37 11.30 -15.49 -20.98
CA ASP A 37 10.35 -15.33 -22.11
C ASP A 37 8.87 -15.24 -21.66
N SER A 38 8.61 -15.15 -20.35
CA SER A 38 7.27 -15.09 -19.76
C SER A 38 6.62 -13.70 -19.87
N LYS A 39 6.55 -13.12 -21.07
CA LYS A 39 5.92 -11.81 -21.32
C LYS A 39 4.52 -11.67 -20.70
N LYS A 40 3.68 -12.71 -20.80
CA LYS A 40 2.33 -12.73 -20.20
C LYS A 40 2.36 -12.67 -18.67
N GLU A 41 3.36 -13.24 -18.02
CA GLU A 41 3.48 -13.21 -16.55
C GLU A 41 4.01 -11.86 -16.08
N LEU A 42 4.97 -11.28 -16.82
CA LEU A 42 5.44 -9.91 -16.59
C LEU A 42 4.29 -8.90 -16.66
N GLU A 43 3.46 -8.94 -17.70
CA GLU A 43 2.30 -8.04 -17.82
C GLU A 43 1.30 -8.21 -16.65
N LYS A 44 1.09 -9.44 -16.18
CA LYS A 44 0.22 -9.69 -15.01
C LYS A 44 0.82 -9.07 -13.75
N ILE A 45 2.11 -9.24 -13.52
CA ILE A 45 2.80 -8.71 -12.34
C ILE A 45 2.82 -7.19 -12.37
N GLU A 46 3.04 -6.58 -13.52
CA GLU A 46 2.98 -5.12 -13.68
C GLU A 46 1.60 -4.57 -13.33
N LYS A 47 0.51 -5.22 -13.76
CA LYS A 47 -0.85 -4.86 -13.33
C LYS A 47 -1.02 -4.94 -11.81
N TYR A 48 -0.51 -5.99 -11.17
CA TYR A 48 -0.56 -6.11 -9.71
C TYR A 48 0.25 -5.00 -9.01
N ILE A 49 1.44 -4.68 -9.51
CA ILE A 49 2.26 -3.58 -9.01
C ILE A 49 1.48 -2.25 -9.06
N GLU A 50 0.81 -1.96 -10.17
CA GLU A 50 0.00 -0.74 -10.30
C GLU A 50 -1.19 -0.71 -9.33
N ILE A 51 -1.88 -1.84 -9.16
CA ILE A 51 -3.00 -1.97 -8.21
C ILE A 51 -2.50 -1.69 -6.78
N TRP A 52 -1.40 -2.32 -6.36
CA TRP A 52 -0.86 -2.13 -5.02
C TRP A 52 -0.33 -0.72 -4.79
N LYS A 53 0.33 -0.11 -5.79
CA LYS A 53 0.73 1.31 -5.74
C LYS A 53 -0.49 2.23 -5.54
N LYS A 54 -1.60 1.98 -6.24
CA LYS A 54 -2.86 2.74 -6.07
C LYS A 54 -3.46 2.53 -4.68
N ASN A 55 -3.45 1.31 -4.15
CA ASN A 55 -3.96 1.00 -2.82
C ASN A 55 -3.15 1.68 -1.72
N ILE A 56 -1.83 1.63 -1.79
CA ILE A 56 -0.92 2.33 -0.85
C ILE A 56 -1.24 3.82 -0.81
N LYS A 57 -1.33 4.48 -1.98
CA LYS A 57 -1.68 5.91 -2.06
C LYS A 57 -3.05 6.24 -1.44
N LYS A 58 -4.03 5.34 -1.55
CA LYS A 58 -5.34 5.53 -0.92
C LYS A 58 -5.23 5.46 0.60
N ILE A 59 -4.54 4.45 1.12
CA ILE A 59 -4.35 4.27 2.57
C ILE A 59 -3.55 5.46 3.16
N GLU A 60 -2.48 5.90 2.50
CA GLU A 60 -1.70 7.08 2.91
C GLU A 60 -2.55 8.35 2.96
N LYS A 61 -3.44 8.55 1.98
CA LYS A 61 -4.39 9.68 1.99
C LYS A 61 -5.41 9.58 3.14
N GLU A 62 -5.87 8.38 3.47
CA GLU A 62 -6.79 8.18 4.60
C GLU A 62 -6.12 8.43 5.94
N ILE A 63 -4.89 7.92 6.13
CA ILE A 63 -4.06 8.20 7.31
C ILE A 63 -3.89 9.70 7.48
N LYS A 64 -3.45 10.39 6.42
CA LYS A 64 -3.26 11.84 6.46
C LYS A 64 -4.54 12.60 6.80
N LYS A 65 -5.68 12.21 6.23
CA LYS A 65 -6.98 12.82 6.58
C LYS A 65 -7.36 12.64 8.05
N ILE A 66 -7.00 11.52 8.66
CA ILE A 66 -7.26 11.26 10.09
C ILE A 66 -6.34 12.14 10.94
N GLU A 67 -5.05 12.19 10.60
CA GLU A 67 -4.05 13.01 11.31
C GLU A 67 -4.37 14.52 11.19
N ASP A 68 -4.70 15.00 9.99
CA ASP A 68 -5.08 16.39 9.75
C ASP A 68 -6.36 16.78 10.53
N LYS A 69 -7.34 15.87 10.64
CA LYS A 69 -8.56 16.12 11.42
C LYS A 69 -8.26 16.27 12.91
N GLU A 70 -7.38 15.44 13.45
CA GLU A 70 -7.00 15.53 14.87
C GLU A 70 -6.21 16.81 15.13
N LEU A 71 -5.28 17.19 14.24
CA LEU A 71 -4.50 18.43 14.38
C LEU A 71 -5.38 19.69 14.38
N ASN A 72 -6.45 19.72 13.59
CA ASN A 72 -7.37 20.86 13.52
C ASN A 72 -8.49 20.80 14.59
N SER A 73 -8.52 19.77 15.43
CA SER A 73 -9.48 19.62 16.53
C SER A 73 -8.88 19.98 17.90
N GLU A 74 -7.58 20.26 17.95
CA GLU A 74 -6.82 20.80 19.10
C GLU A 74 -6.70 22.32 18.98
#